data_AF-A0ABC8SRC7-F1
#
_entry.id   AF-A0ABC8SRC7-F1
#
_cell.length_a   1.000
_cell.length_b   1.000
_cell.length_c   1.000
_cell.angle_alpha   90.00
_cell.angle_beta   90.00
_cell.angle_gamma   90.00
#
_symmetry.space_group_name_H-M   'P 1'
#
loop_
_entity.id
_entity.type
_entity.pdbx_description
1 polymer ?
#
loop_
_entity_poly.entity_id
_entity_poly.type
_entity_poly.pdbx_seq_one_letter_code
_entity_poly.pdbx_strand_id
1 'polypeptide(L)'
;MLVYILTTVLGITIGVLVIVWLEREISAGIQQRIGPEYAGPLGILQALADGTKLLFKENLLPSRGDNRLFSIGPSIAVISILLSYSVIPFGYHLVLADLSIGVFLWIAISSIAPVGLLMSGYGSNNKYSFLGGLRAAAQSISYEIPLTLSECERLPFDLPEAEEELVAGYQTEYSGIRYSIFTTCVKQEKETSIKLFIHIHDMFPMVTEFINYGQQTVRAARYIGQGFTITLSHANRLPVTIQYPYEKLIISERFRGRIHFEFDKCIACEVCVRVCPIDLPVVDWKLETDIRKKRLLNYSIDFGICIFCGNCVEYCPTNCLSMTEEYELSTYDRHELNYNQIALGRLPMSVIDDYTIRTVLNSPQIKRG
;
A
#
# COMPACT_ATOMS: atom_id res chain seq x y z
N MET A 1 32.89 27.53 -4.28
CA MET A 1 31.56 27.46 -4.91
C MET A 1 31.21 26.05 -5.37
N LEU A 2 32.00 25.41 -6.24
CA LEU A 2 31.70 24.06 -6.76
C LEU A 2 31.63 22.98 -5.66
N VAL A 3 32.50 23.05 -4.64
CA VAL A 3 32.44 22.15 -3.47
C VAL A 3 31.12 22.30 -2.71
N TYR A 4 30.67 23.54 -2.45
CA TYR A 4 29.40 23.81 -1.78
C TYR A 4 28.20 23.29 -2.58
N ILE A 5 28.18 23.52 -3.89
CA ILE A 5 27.13 22.98 -4.77
C ILE A 5 27.13 21.46 -4.73
N LEU A 6 28.29 20.82 -4.83
CA LEU A 6 28.41 19.36 -4.81
C LEU A 6 27.95 18.78 -3.46
N THR A 7 28.34 19.39 -2.34
CA THR A 7 27.90 18.96 -1.01
C THR A 7 26.41 19.11 -0.82
N THR A 8 25.80 20.17 -1.33
CA THR A 8 24.36 20.40 -1.24
C THR A 8 23.59 19.42 -2.11
N VAL A 9 24.01 19.19 -3.35
CA VAL A 9 23.40 18.18 -4.23
C VAL A 9 23.48 16.79 -3.62
N LEU A 10 24.64 16.42 -3.06
CA LEU A 10 24.83 15.13 -2.39
C LEU A 10 23.98 15.03 -1.10
N GLY A 11 23.82 16.13 -0.36
CA GLY A 11 22.92 16.18 0.80
C GLY A 11 21.45 15.98 0.41
N ILE A 12 21.00 16.60 -0.69
CA ILE A 12 19.64 16.46 -1.20
C ILE A 12 19.38 15.01 -1.65
N THR A 13 20.29 14.40 -2.39
CA THR A 13 20.09 13.02 -2.86
C THR A 13 20.02 12.02 -1.70
N ILE A 14 20.86 12.18 -0.67
CA ILE A 14 20.79 11.37 0.54
C ILE A 14 19.49 11.63 1.31
N GLY A 15 19.08 12.89 1.44
CA GLY A 15 17.82 13.29 2.10
C GLY A 15 16.61 12.59 1.49
N VAL A 16 16.48 12.62 0.16
CA VAL A 16 15.41 11.93 -0.55
C VAL A 16 15.42 10.41 -0.30
N LEU A 17 16.59 9.76 -0.35
CA LEU A 17 16.70 8.32 -0.09
C LEU A 17 16.23 7.96 1.33
N VAL A 18 16.58 8.78 2.32
CA VAL A 18 16.15 8.59 3.71
C VAL A 18 14.64 8.81 3.86
N ILE A 19 14.08 9.84 3.24
CA ILE A 19 12.63 10.12 3.28
C ILE A 19 11.83 8.96 2.68
N VAL A 20 12.25 8.44 1.52
CA VAL A 20 11.58 7.30 0.87
C VAL A 20 11.64 6.04 1.73
N TRP A 21 12.78 5.77 2.36
CA TRP A 21 12.92 4.63 3.28
C TRP A 21 12.03 4.81 4.52
N LEU A 22 12.08 5.99 5.15
CA LEU A 22 11.36 6.31 6.39
C LEU A 22 9.85 6.30 6.19
N GLU A 23 9.35 6.80 5.06
CA GLU A 23 7.93 6.73 4.71
C GLU A 23 7.42 5.29 4.64
N ARG A 24 8.21 4.38 4.04
CA ARG A 24 7.83 2.96 3.96
C ARG A 24 7.83 2.29 5.32
N GLU A 25 8.83 2.57 6.14
CA GLU A 25 8.95 1.99 7.48
C GLU A 25 7.84 2.49 8.41
N ILE A 26 7.56 3.80 8.41
CA ILE A 26 6.48 4.38 9.21
C ILE A 26 5.12 3.88 8.73
N SER A 27 4.88 3.83 7.42
CA SER A 27 3.62 3.32 6.87
C SER A 27 3.40 1.85 7.22
N ALA A 28 4.45 1.04 7.19
CA ALA A 28 4.42 -0.35 7.62
C ALA A 28 4.07 -0.46 9.11
N GLY A 29 4.71 0.35 9.97
CA GLY A 29 4.41 0.41 11.40
C GLY A 29 2.97 0.82 11.70
N ILE A 30 2.42 1.82 11.00
CA ILE A 30 1.01 2.25 11.15
C ILE A 30 0.06 1.11 10.76
N GLN A 31 0.38 0.35 9.71
CA GLN A 31 -0.41 -0.77 9.21
C GLN A 31 -0.17 -2.09 9.97
N GLN A 32 0.66 -2.08 11.01
CA GLN A 32 1.06 -3.29 11.77
C GLN A 32 1.63 -4.39 10.87
N ARG A 33 2.38 -3.98 9.85
CA ARG A 33 3.13 -4.87 8.96
C ARG A 33 4.62 -4.53 9.01
N ILE A 34 5.43 -5.46 8.55
CA ILE A 34 6.88 -5.31 8.47
C ILE A 34 7.24 -4.53 7.20
N GLY A 35 8.20 -3.60 7.30
CA GLY A 35 8.73 -2.83 6.17
C GLY A 35 9.69 -3.63 5.28
N PRO A 36 10.44 -2.98 4.39
CA PRO A 36 11.45 -3.67 3.58
C PRO A 36 12.58 -4.21 4.47
N GLU A 37 12.84 -5.52 4.45
CA GLU A 37 13.90 -6.14 5.27
C GLU A 37 15.07 -6.73 4.47
N TYR A 38 14.82 -7.25 3.27
CA TYR A 38 15.82 -8.06 2.55
C TYR A 38 16.87 -7.24 1.78
N ALA A 39 16.55 -5.99 1.42
CA ALA A 39 17.45 -5.11 0.67
C ALA A 39 18.42 -4.35 1.60
N GLY A 40 19.39 -5.08 2.16
CA GLY A 40 20.36 -4.56 3.14
C GLY A 40 19.86 -4.60 4.58
N PRO A 41 20.68 -4.18 5.57
CA PRO A 41 20.26 -4.17 6.98
C PRO A 41 19.06 -3.23 7.15
N LEU A 42 17.93 -3.75 7.64
CA LEU A 42 16.66 -3.01 7.81
C LEU A 42 16.14 -2.36 6.51
N GLY A 43 16.49 -2.91 5.34
CA GLY A 43 16.00 -2.41 4.04
C GLY A 43 16.52 -1.05 3.60
N ILE A 44 17.61 -0.54 4.20
CA ILE A 44 18.15 0.80 3.88
C ILE A 44 18.51 0.93 2.39
N LEU A 45 18.96 -0.15 1.74
CA LEU A 45 19.33 -0.12 0.32
C LEU A 45 18.12 -0.22 -0.63
N GLN A 46 16.89 -0.39 -0.11
CA GLN A 46 15.69 -0.53 -0.93
C GLN A 46 15.43 0.72 -1.79
N ALA A 47 15.55 1.91 -1.21
CA ALA A 47 15.31 3.16 -1.93
C ALA A 47 16.31 3.32 -3.11
N LEU A 48 17.56 2.90 -2.91
CA LEU A 48 18.56 2.88 -3.96
C LEU A 48 18.23 1.84 -5.04
N ALA A 49 17.79 0.64 -4.65
CA ALA A 49 17.41 -0.42 -5.58
C ALA A 49 16.21 -0.04 -6.47
N ASP A 50 15.25 0.71 -5.93
CA ASP A 50 14.12 1.21 -6.72
C ASP A 50 14.56 2.28 -7.72
N GLY A 51 15.47 3.17 -7.31
CA GLY A 51 16.08 4.14 -8.20
C GLY A 51 16.82 3.47 -9.36
N THR A 52 17.67 2.49 -9.07
CA THR A 52 18.41 1.76 -10.11
C THR A 52 17.48 0.97 -11.03
N LYS A 53 16.45 0.32 -10.49
CA LYS A 53 15.42 -0.38 -11.28
C LYS A 53 14.75 0.56 -12.28
N LEU A 54 14.39 1.77 -11.88
CA LEU A 54 13.75 2.75 -12.76
C LEU A 54 14.69 3.28 -13.84
N LEU A 55 16.01 3.33 -13.59
CA LEU A 55 17.00 3.72 -14.60
C LEU A 55 17.16 2.67 -15.71
N PHE A 56 17.10 1.38 -15.37
CA PHE A 56 17.20 0.28 -16.35
C PHE A 56 15.87 -0.05 -17.04
N LYS A 57 14.75 0.51 -16.56
CA LYS A 57 13.44 0.27 -17.14
C LYS A 57 13.29 1.05 -18.46
N GLU A 58 12.69 0.41 -19.45
CA GLU A 58 12.41 1.01 -20.75
C GLU A 58 11.51 2.26 -20.63
N ASN A 59 11.88 3.30 -21.39
CA ASN A 59 11.15 4.57 -21.43
C ASN A 59 10.11 4.53 -22.55
N LEU A 60 8.86 4.27 -22.19
CA LEU A 60 7.73 4.28 -23.11
C LEU A 60 7.33 5.72 -23.49
N LEU A 61 6.90 5.89 -24.74
CA LEU A 61 6.40 7.15 -25.30
C LEU A 61 4.99 6.93 -25.86
N PRO A 62 4.01 7.80 -25.54
CA PRO A 62 2.65 7.65 -26.06
C PRO A 62 2.62 7.90 -27.57
N SER A 63 2.01 6.99 -28.34
CA SER A 63 1.96 7.09 -29.81
C SER A 63 1.18 8.31 -30.33
N ARG A 64 0.25 8.86 -29.53
CA ARG A 64 -0.60 10.00 -29.90
C ARG A 64 -0.25 11.28 -29.12
N GLY A 65 0.76 11.25 -28.24
CA GLY A 65 1.12 12.38 -27.39
C GLY A 65 2.20 13.28 -28.00
N ASP A 66 2.29 14.52 -27.50
CA ASP A 66 3.33 15.46 -27.90
C ASP A 66 4.65 15.13 -27.19
N ASN A 67 5.54 14.42 -27.87
CA ASN A 67 6.83 13.95 -27.31
C ASN A 67 7.67 15.05 -26.64
N ARG A 68 7.64 16.27 -27.20
CA ARG A 68 8.39 17.42 -26.65
C ARG A 68 7.81 17.87 -25.33
N LEU A 69 6.49 18.08 -25.27
CA LEU A 69 5.81 18.53 -24.05
C LEU A 69 5.88 17.46 -22.96
N PHE A 70 5.69 16.20 -23.35
CA PHE A 70 5.76 15.04 -22.47
C PHE A 70 7.15 14.88 -21.81
N SER A 71 8.24 15.17 -22.54
CA SER A 71 9.59 15.10 -21.99
C SER A 71 10.00 16.34 -21.21
N ILE A 72 9.50 17.53 -21.58
CA ILE A 72 9.85 18.80 -20.93
C ILE A 72 9.09 19.00 -19.61
N GLY A 73 7.83 18.57 -19.52
CA GLY A 73 7.00 18.72 -18.31
C GLY A 73 7.69 18.30 -17.00
N PRO A 74 8.15 17.04 -16.86
CA PRO A 74 8.85 16.58 -15.66
C PRO A 74 10.14 17.37 -15.37
N SER A 75 10.85 17.77 -16.43
CA SER A 75 12.11 18.50 -16.27
C SER A 75 11.91 19.90 -15.70
N ILE A 76 10.83 20.61 -16.08
CA ILE A 76 10.49 21.93 -15.55
C ILE A 76 10.23 21.84 -14.04
N ALA A 77 9.45 20.84 -13.61
CA ALA A 77 9.12 20.64 -12.21
C ALA A 77 10.37 20.35 -11.35
N VAL A 78 11.30 19.52 -11.84
CA VAL A 78 12.55 19.27 -11.11
C VAL A 78 13.48 20.49 -11.09
N ILE A 79 13.57 21.22 -12.20
CA ILE A 79 14.43 22.41 -12.27
C ILE A 79 13.94 23.48 -11.29
N SER A 80 12.63 23.70 -11.15
CA SER A 80 12.11 24.67 -10.19
C SER A 80 12.50 24.30 -8.76
N ILE A 81 12.36 23.04 -8.35
CA ILE A 81 12.69 22.62 -6.98
C ILE A 81 14.19 22.67 -6.71
N LEU A 82 15.03 22.27 -7.67
CA LEU A 82 16.48 22.39 -7.53
C LEU A 82 16.94 23.85 -7.41
N LEU A 83 16.27 24.78 -8.10
CA LEU A 83 16.52 26.22 -7.96
C LEU A 83 16.10 26.75 -6.59
N SER A 84 14.98 26.25 -6.04
CA SER A 84 14.47 26.60 -4.71
C SER A 84 15.48 26.29 -3.59
N TYR A 85 16.25 25.22 -3.72
CA TYR A 85 17.34 24.88 -2.78
C TYR A 85 18.49 25.89 -2.73
N SER A 86 18.64 26.78 -3.72
CA SER A 86 19.70 27.80 -3.71
C SER A 86 19.51 28.84 -2.61
N VAL A 87 18.28 29.00 -2.12
CA VAL A 87 17.89 30.03 -1.14
C VAL A 87 18.00 29.54 0.30
N ILE A 88 17.90 28.22 0.52
CA ILE A 88 17.79 27.64 1.86
C ILE A 88 19.17 27.62 2.55
N PRO A 89 19.31 28.21 3.74
CA PRO A 89 20.57 28.18 4.49
C PRO A 89 20.73 26.83 5.21
N PHE A 90 21.82 26.10 4.97
CA PHE A 90 22.08 24.82 5.68
C PHE A 90 22.92 25.00 6.95
N GLY A 91 23.50 26.18 7.17
CA GLY A 91 24.28 26.55 8.35
C GLY A 91 25.02 27.88 8.17
N TYR A 92 25.68 28.36 9.23
CA TYR A 92 26.35 29.68 9.25
C TYR A 92 27.38 29.91 8.12
N HIS A 93 27.98 28.83 7.60
CA HIS A 93 28.97 28.89 6.51
C HIS A 93 28.52 28.16 5.23
N LEU A 94 27.28 27.66 5.20
CA LEU A 94 26.78 26.76 4.15
C LEU A 94 25.50 27.34 3.53
N VAL A 95 25.67 28.50 2.91
CA VAL A 95 24.63 29.22 2.15
C VAL A 95 25.12 29.37 0.71
N LEU A 96 24.35 28.93 -0.27
CA LEU A 96 24.74 29.03 -1.68
C LEU A 96 24.67 30.46 -2.19
N ALA A 97 23.55 31.14 -1.90
CA ALA A 97 23.34 32.52 -2.26
C ALA A 97 22.62 33.24 -1.12
N ASP A 98 23.29 34.23 -0.53
CA ASP A 98 22.68 35.10 0.47
C ASP A 98 21.91 36.21 -0.26
N LEU A 99 20.60 36.00 -0.43
CA LEU A 99 19.71 37.00 -1.02
C LEU A 99 18.83 37.60 0.08
N SER A 100 18.80 38.93 0.12
CA SER A 100 17.88 39.69 0.99
C SER A 100 16.40 39.43 0.69
N ILE A 101 16.08 38.89 -0.49
CA ILE A 101 14.71 38.60 -0.97
C ILE A 101 14.50 37.07 -1.10
N GLY A 102 15.18 36.27 -0.27
CA GLY A 102 15.17 34.80 -0.37
C GLY A 102 13.77 34.17 -0.37
N VAL A 103 12.95 34.44 0.65
CA VAL A 103 11.61 33.84 0.79
C VAL A 103 10.71 34.15 -0.42
N PHE A 104 10.76 35.38 -0.93
CA PHE A 104 9.96 35.76 -2.10
C PHE A 104 10.46 35.08 -3.38
N LEU A 105 11.77 34.90 -3.53
CA LEU A 105 12.35 34.13 -4.64
C LEU A 105 11.89 32.67 -4.60
N TRP A 106 11.83 32.08 -3.40
CA TRP A 106 11.35 30.71 -3.23
C TRP A 106 9.89 30.55 -3.69
N ILE A 107 8.99 31.46 -3.29
CA ILE A 107 7.58 31.47 -3.72
C ILE A 107 7.48 31.65 -5.24
N ALA A 108 8.27 32.56 -5.81
CA ALA A 108 8.26 32.77 -7.26
C ALA A 108 8.69 31.50 -8.02
N ILE A 109 9.68 30.77 -7.50
CA ILE A 109 10.17 29.53 -8.11
C ILE A 109 9.18 28.38 -7.91
N SER A 110 8.52 28.25 -6.76
CA SER A 110 7.52 27.19 -6.53
C SER A 110 6.35 27.27 -7.51
N SER A 111 5.93 28.48 -7.87
CA SER A 111 4.82 28.73 -8.81
C SER A 111 5.06 28.21 -10.24
N ILE A 112 6.31 27.85 -10.57
CA ILE A 112 6.68 27.24 -11.85
C ILE A 112 6.36 25.73 -11.87
N ALA A 113 6.34 25.05 -10.71
CA ALA A 113 6.09 23.61 -10.62
C ALA A 113 4.72 23.17 -11.16
N PRO A 114 3.59 23.88 -10.87
CA PRO A 114 2.27 23.56 -11.45
C PRO A 114 2.25 23.56 -12.99
N VAL A 115 3.04 24.42 -13.63
CA VAL A 115 3.15 24.46 -15.09
C VAL A 115 3.75 23.17 -15.64
N GLY A 116 4.77 22.63 -14.96
CA GLY A 116 5.36 21.34 -15.29
C GLY A 116 4.35 20.17 -15.19
N LEU A 117 3.48 20.20 -14.17
CA LEU A 117 2.41 19.22 -13.96
C LEU A 117 1.30 19.31 -15.03
N LEU A 118 0.94 20.53 -15.45
CA LEU A 118 -0.03 20.71 -16.54
C LEU A 118 0.53 20.25 -17.88
N MET A 119 1.80 20.57 -18.17
CA MET A 119 2.48 20.15 -19.40
C MET A 119 2.63 18.63 -19.49
N SER A 120 2.87 17.95 -18.38
CA SER A 120 2.96 16.49 -18.35
C SER A 120 1.61 15.81 -18.60
N GLY A 121 0.55 16.30 -17.96
CA GLY A 121 -0.82 15.82 -18.18
C GLY A 121 -1.32 16.08 -19.60
N TYR A 122 -1.02 17.26 -20.18
CA TYR A 122 -1.41 17.58 -21.55
C TYR A 122 -0.59 16.77 -22.59
N GLY A 123 0.73 16.64 -22.40
CA GLY A 123 1.62 15.92 -23.32
C GLY A 123 1.32 14.43 -23.43
N SER A 124 0.67 13.84 -22.41
CA SER A 124 0.23 12.45 -22.37
C SER A 124 -0.93 12.13 -23.34
N ASN A 125 -1.69 13.13 -23.79
CA ASN A 125 -2.87 12.97 -24.66
C ASN A 125 -3.87 11.89 -24.18
N ASN A 126 -4.11 11.84 -22.88
CA ASN A 126 -5.10 10.98 -22.24
C ASN A 126 -6.06 11.85 -21.40
N LYS A 127 -7.37 11.63 -21.55
CA LYS A 127 -8.41 12.40 -20.84
C LYS A 127 -8.24 12.35 -19.32
N TYR A 128 -7.90 11.17 -18.78
CA TYR A 128 -7.76 10.99 -17.33
C TYR A 128 -6.48 11.64 -16.80
N SER A 129 -5.37 11.50 -17.51
CA SER A 129 -4.09 12.13 -17.19
C SER A 129 -4.19 13.66 -17.19
N PHE A 130 -4.90 14.24 -18.16
CA PHE A 130 -5.11 15.68 -18.23
C PHE A 130 -6.01 16.20 -17.09
N LEU A 131 -7.08 15.46 -16.73
CA LEU A 131 -7.92 15.82 -15.59
C LEU A 131 -7.16 15.72 -14.25
N GLY A 132 -6.30 14.71 -14.08
CA GLY A 132 -5.40 14.60 -12.93
C GLY A 132 -4.43 15.78 -12.84
N GLY A 133 -3.77 16.11 -13.95
CA GLY A 133 -2.87 17.27 -14.02
C GLY A 133 -3.54 18.60 -13.67
N LEU A 134 -4.77 18.83 -14.13
CA LEU A 134 -5.56 20.03 -13.77
C LEU A 134 -5.89 20.09 -12.28
N ARG A 135 -6.25 18.96 -11.66
CA ARG A 135 -6.55 18.89 -10.22
C ARG A 135 -5.28 19.12 -9.38
N ALA A 136 -4.19 18.45 -9.73
CA ALA A 136 -2.89 18.61 -9.05
C ALA A 136 -2.39 20.07 -9.14
N ALA A 137 -2.50 20.71 -10.31
CA ALA A 137 -2.11 22.10 -10.47
C ALA A 137 -3.02 23.06 -9.68
N ALA A 138 -4.35 22.88 -9.74
CA ALA A 138 -5.29 23.69 -8.97
C ALA A 138 -5.04 23.57 -7.46
N GLN A 139 -4.74 22.36 -6.98
CA GLN A 139 -4.37 22.12 -5.60
C GLN A 139 -3.08 22.83 -5.21
N SER A 140 -2.00 22.64 -5.98
CA SER A 140 -0.70 23.25 -5.70
C SER A 140 -0.82 24.77 -5.62
N ILE A 141 -1.46 25.41 -6.61
CA ILE A 141 -1.72 26.87 -6.62
C ILE A 141 -2.56 27.31 -5.42
N SER A 142 -3.58 26.53 -5.04
CA SER A 142 -4.46 26.87 -3.92
C SER A 142 -3.73 26.84 -2.58
N TYR A 143 -2.74 25.98 -2.43
CA TYR A 143 -1.98 25.82 -1.18
C TYR A 143 -0.74 26.72 -1.09
N GLU A 144 -0.24 27.33 -2.18
CA GLU A 144 0.88 28.28 -2.10
C GLU A 144 0.57 29.49 -1.21
N ILE A 145 -0.66 30.02 -1.27
CA ILE A 145 -1.06 31.20 -0.48
C ILE A 145 -1.25 30.85 1.01
N PRO A 146 -1.98 29.77 1.38
CA PRO A 146 -2.06 29.32 2.78
C PRO A 146 -0.71 28.90 3.36
N LEU A 147 0.15 28.22 2.59
CA LEU A 147 1.46 27.76 3.08
C LEU A 147 2.40 28.94 3.41
N THR A 148 2.26 30.05 2.67
CA THR A 148 3.01 31.29 2.93
C THR A 148 2.42 32.13 4.06
N LEU A 149 1.12 32.03 4.32
CA LEU A 149 0.40 32.83 5.32
C LEU A 149 0.10 32.09 6.64
N SER A 150 0.14 30.76 6.65
CA SER A 150 -0.24 29.94 7.79
C SER A 150 0.60 28.67 7.85
N GLU A 151 1.19 28.45 9.02
CA GLU A 151 1.99 27.30 9.43
C GLU A 151 1.18 25.98 9.50
N CYS A 152 0.44 25.64 8.46
CA CYS A 152 -0.27 24.37 8.35
C CYS A 152 0.37 23.49 7.29
N GLU A 153 1.60 23.07 7.54
CA GLU A 153 2.10 21.86 6.90
C GLU A 153 1.50 20.67 7.65
N ARG A 154 0.40 20.11 7.12
CA ARG A 154 0.20 18.65 7.03
C ARG A 154 -1.14 18.28 6.40
N LEU A 155 -1.04 17.58 5.28
CA LEU A 155 -1.62 16.25 4.99
C LEU A 155 -2.90 15.91 5.79
N PRO A 156 -4.08 16.28 5.26
CA PRO A 156 -5.10 15.25 5.07
C PRO A 156 -5.64 15.22 3.63
N PHE A 157 -5.07 16.02 2.73
CA PHE A 157 -5.53 16.16 1.35
C PHE A 157 -4.49 15.66 0.34
N ASP A 158 -4.13 14.38 0.48
CA ASP A 158 -3.75 13.55 -0.67
C ASP A 158 -5.02 13.14 -1.46
N LEU A 159 -6.06 13.98 -1.51
CA LEU A 159 -7.24 13.69 -2.32
C LEU A 159 -6.93 13.53 -3.82
N PRO A 160 -5.98 14.27 -4.45
CA PRO A 160 -5.61 13.96 -5.82
C PRO A 160 -4.84 12.64 -5.87
N GLU A 161 -3.83 12.39 -5.05
CA GLU A 161 -3.02 11.16 -5.13
C GLU A 161 -3.82 9.89 -4.75
N ALA A 162 -4.76 9.98 -3.80
CA ALA A 162 -5.62 8.88 -3.35
C ALA A 162 -6.90 8.67 -4.20
N GLU A 163 -7.49 9.71 -4.81
CA GLU A 163 -8.56 9.54 -5.83
C GLU A 163 -7.96 9.18 -7.20
N GLU A 164 -6.69 9.48 -7.44
CA GLU A 164 -5.95 9.09 -8.64
C GLU A 164 -5.57 7.61 -8.65
N GLU A 165 -5.64 6.86 -7.54
CA GLU A 165 -5.32 5.42 -7.52
C GLU A 165 -6.20 4.54 -8.43
N LEU A 166 -7.36 5.03 -8.90
CA LEU A 166 -8.13 4.30 -9.93
C LEU A 166 -7.52 4.42 -11.34
N VAL A 167 -6.76 5.49 -11.65
CA VAL A 167 -6.10 5.71 -12.97
C VAL A 167 -4.81 6.56 -12.85
N ALA A 168 -3.93 6.32 -11.86
CA ALA A 168 -2.62 6.96 -11.55
C ALA A 168 -2.36 8.45 -11.97
N GLY A 169 -3.39 9.29 -12.06
CA GLY A 169 -3.31 10.73 -12.35
C GLY A 169 -2.51 11.10 -13.60
N TYR A 170 -1.78 12.22 -13.51
CA TYR A 170 -0.88 12.72 -14.55
C TYR A 170 0.39 11.86 -14.74
N GLN A 171 0.65 10.89 -13.86
CA GLN A 171 1.83 10.03 -13.89
C GLN A 171 1.62 8.73 -14.67
N THR A 172 0.37 8.40 -15.02
CA THR A 172 -0.06 7.16 -15.72
C THR A 172 0.82 6.69 -16.86
N GLU A 173 1.10 7.59 -17.80
CA GLU A 173 1.82 7.24 -19.04
C GLU A 173 3.35 7.28 -18.86
N TYR A 174 3.85 7.70 -17.70
CA TYR A 174 5.28 7.83 -17.45
C TYR A 174 5.90 6.50 -17.02
N SER A 175 6.94 6.09 -17.73
CA SER A 175 7.74 4.89 -17.42
C SER A 175 9.21 5.24 -17.14
N GLY A 176 9.87 4.37 -16.39
CA GLY A 176 11.32 4.36 -16.19
C GLY A 176 11.86 5.66 -15.60
N ILE A 177 12.78 6.30 -16.32
CA ILE A 177 13.52 7.47 -15.82
C ILE A 177 12.61 8.68 -15.62
N ARG A 178 11.60 8.87 -16.49
CA ARG A 178 10.70 10.02 -16.41
C ARG A 178 9.76 9.91 -15.22
N TYR A 179 9.35 8.69 -14.88
CA TYR A 179 8.60 8.42 -13.65
C TYR A 179 9.47 8.70 -12.41
N SER A 180 10.73 8.23 -12.41
CA SER A 180 11.67 8.51 -11.32
C SER A 180 11.89 10.01 -11.06
N ILE A 181 11.99 10.81 -12.13
CA ILE A 181 12.09 12.27 -12.07
C ILE A 181 10.88 12.85 -11.31
N PHE A 182 9.66 12.40 -11.63
CA PHE A 182 8.44 12.85 -10.94
C PHE A 182 8.40 12.45 -9.46
N THR A 183 8.69 11.19 -9.15
CA THR A 183 8.68 10.74 -7.74
C THR A 183 9.73 11.49 -6.93
N THR A 184 10.92 11.71 -7.48
CA THR A 184 11.99 12.45 -6.81
C THR A 184 11.61 13.92 -6.61
N CYS A 185 11.01 14.54 -7.63
CA CYS A 185 10.48 15.91 -7.59
C CYS A 185 9.56 16.13 -6.39
N VAL A 186 8.51 15.33 -6.26
CA VAL A 186 7.52 15.47 -5.18
C VAL A 186 8.16 15.27 -3.79
N LYS A 187 9.12 14.34 -3.67
CA LYS A 187 9.84 14.12 -2.40
C LYS A 187 10.75 15.30 -2.05
N GLN A 188 11.42 15.87 -3.04
CA GLN A 188 12.27 17.05 -2.86
C GLN A 188 11.44 18.28 -2.48
N GLU A 189 10.26 18.47 -3.06
CA GLU A 189 9.34 19.56 -2.72
C GLU A 189 8.90 19.50 -1.24
N LYS A 190 8.53 18.30 -0.76
CA LYS A 190 8.23 18.04 0.66
C LYS A 190 9.44 18.39 1.55
N GLU A 191 10.65 17.97 1.16
CA GLU A 191 11.87 18.27 1.91
C GLU A 191 12.19 19.78 1.95
N THR A 192 12.01 20.51 0.85
CA THR A 192 12.23 21.97 0.82
C THR A 192 11.25 22.72 1.69
N SER A 193 9.98 22.30 1.69
CA SER A 193 8.91 22.94 2.45
C SER A 193 9.13 22.77 3.95
N ILE A 194 9.46 21.55 4.39
CA ILE A 194 9.78 21.24 5.79
C ILE A 194 11.00 22.05 6.28
N LYS A 195 12.07 22.13 5.48
CA LYS A 195 13.27 22.89 5.86
C LYS A 195 13.02 24.39 5.94
N LEU A 196 12.30 24.94 4.97
CA LEU A 196 11.93 26.36 4.98
C LEU A 196 11.04 26.67 6.17
N PHE A 197 10.07 25.81 6.49
CA PHE A 197 9.22 25.93 7.66
C PHE A 197 10.01 26.02 8.96
N ILE A 198 10.96 25.09 9.18
CA ILE A 198 11.83 25.09 10.37
C ILE A 198 12.59 26.42 10.47
N HIS A 199 13.16 26.90 9.36
CA HIS A 199 13.90 28.16 9.34
C HIS A 199 13.04 29.41 9.54
N ILE A 200 11.82 29.46 8.98
CA ILE A 200 10.89 30.58 9.19
C ILE A 200 10.42 30.60 10.64
N HIS A 201 10.09 29.44 11.22
CA HIS A 201 9.66 29.32 12.61
C HIS A 201 10.78 29.71 13.59
N ASP A 202 12.03 29.30 13.34
CA ASP A 202 13.19 29.68 14.16
C ASP A 202 13.52 31.18 14.05
N MET A 203 13.13 31.84 12.95
CA MET A 203 13.38 33.27 12.71
C MET A 203 12.34 34.19 13.35
N PHE A 204 11.21 33.68 13.86
CA PHE A 204 10.08 34.49 14.30
C PHE A 204 9.85 34.49 15.83
N PRO A 205 10.64 35.21 16.65
CA PRO A 205 10.18 35.63 17.97
C PRO A 205 9.57 37.04 17.89
N MET A 206 8.31 37.19 17.46
CA MET A 206 7.63 38.50 17.54
C MET A 206 6.11 38.45 17.83
N VAL A 207 5.78 37.97 19.02
CA VAL A 207 5.07 38.68 20.13
C VAL A 207 3.66 39.30 19.94
N THR A 208 3.03 39.48 18.78
CA THR A 208 1.69 40.15 18.75
C THR A 208 0.57 39.48 17.96
N GLU A 209 0.61 38.15 17.78
CA GLU A 209 -0.56 37.36 17.32
C GLU A 209 -0.85 36.11 18.18
N PHE A 210 -0.13 35.96 19.30
CA PHE A 210 -0.08 34.72 20.09
C PHE A 210 -1.36 34.36 20.86
N ILE A 211 -2.23 35.32 21.21
CA ILE A 211 -3.32 35.05 22.16
C ILE A 211 -4.51 34.33 21.50
N ASN A 212 -4.85 34.69 20.26
CA ASN A 212 -5.91 34.01 19.50
C ASN A 212 -5.36 32.78 18.75
N TYR A 213 -4.12 32.87 18.25
CA TYR A 213 -3.43 31.75 17.61
C TYR A 213 -3.15 30.61 18.58
N GLY A 214 -2.65 30.92 19.79
CA GLY A 214 -2.35 29.91 20.80
C GLY A 214 -3.57 29.05 21.18
N GLN A 215 -4.77 29.62 21.22
CA GLN A 215 -5.98 28.82 21.49
C GLN A 215 -6.37 27.91 20.32
N GLN A 216 -6.18 28.34 19.07
CA GLN A 216 -6.45 27.53 17.89
C GLN A 216 -5.41 26.42 17.73
N THR A 217 -4.13 26.74 17.92
CA THR A 217 -3.02 25.77 17.88
C THR A 217 -3.14 24.74 18.99
N VAL A 218 -3.54 25.13 20.21
CA VAL A 218 -3.78 24.18 21.31
C VAL A 218 -4.98 23.27 21.03
N ARG A 219 -6.04 23.78 20.37
CA ARG A 219 -7.18 22.94 19.95
C ARG A 219 -6.78 21.98 18.84
N ALA A 220 -6.09 22.46 17.80
CA ALA A 220 -5.57 21.62 16.72
C ALA A 220 -4.61 20.54 17.26
N ALA A 221 -3.68 20.92 18.13
CA ALA A 221 -2.75 19.98 18.79
C ALA A 221 -3.49 18.96 19.67
N ARG A 222 -4.60 19.33 20.32
CA ARG A 222 -5.46 18.37 21.05
C ARG A 222 -6.13 17.38 20.12
N TYR A 223 -6.69 17.81 18.99
CA TYR A 223 -7.33 16.91 18.02
C TYR A 223 -6.31 15.98 17.36
N ILE A 224 -5.14 16.52 16.98
CA ILE A 224 -4.01 15.75 16.46
C ILE A 224 -3.50 14.76 17.52
N GLY A 225 -3.34 15.21 18.77
CA GLY A 225 -2.95 14.37 19.89
C GLY A 225 -3.95 13.25 20.16
N GLN A 226 -5.26 13.49 20.04
CA GLN A 226 -6.29 12.45 20.14
C GLN A 226 -6.16 11.42 19.00
N GLY A 227 -5.94 11.87 17.76
CA GLY A 227 -5.68 10.98 16.62
C GLY A 227 -4.41 10.14 16.81
N PHE A 228 -3.30 10.78 17.17
CA PHE A 228 -2.04 10.09 17.46
C PHE A 228 -2.10 9.20 18.69
N THR A 229 -2.94 9.48 19.68
CA THR A 229 -3.10 8.59 20.84
C THR A 229 -3.60 7.23 20.39
N ILE A 230 -4.53 7.19 19.43
CA ILE A 230 -5.03 5.94 18.85
C ILE A 230 -3.89 5.27 18.07
N THR A 231 -3.18 5.98 17.20
CA THR A 231 -2.07 5.42 16.41
C THR A 231 -0.94 4.89 17.31
N LEU A 232 -0.54 5.64 18.33
CA LEU A 232 0.53 5.30 19.27
C LEU A 232 0.12 4.13 20.18
N SER A 233 -1.17 4.03 20.55
CA SER A 233 -1.69 2.86 21.27
C SER A 233 -1.65 1.58 20.41
N HIS A 234 -1.65 1.71 19.08
CA HIS A 234 -1.53 0.58 18.15
C HIS A 234 -0.08 0.30 17.74
N ALA A 235 0.83 1.28 17.89
CA ALA A 235 2.25 1.14 17.55
C ALA A 235 2.99 0.11 18.42
N ASN A 236 2.55 -0.09 19.68
CA ASN A 236 3.12 -1.10 20.58
C ASN A 236 2.50 -2.49 20.43
N ARG A 237 1.57 -2.71 19.48
CA ARG A 237 1.07 -4.05 19.19
C ARG A 237 2.03 -4.76 18.25
N LEU A 238 2.20 -6.06 18.49
CA LEU A 238 2.97 -6.90 17.58
C LEU A 238 2.33 -6.87 16.18
N PRO A 239 3.15 -6.92 15.11
CA PRO A 239 2.63 -6.99 13.75
C PRO A 239 1.74 -8.22 13.61
N VAL A 240 0.56 -8.04 13.02
CA VAL A 240 -0.39 -9.14 12.75
C VAL A 240 0.10 -9.96 11.54
N THR A 241 0.87 -9.33 10.66
CA THR A 241 1.43 -10.00 9.47
C THR A 241 2.51 -11.00 9.85
N ILE A 242 2.33 -12.22 9.38
CA ILE A 242 3.34 -13.29 9.38
C ILE A 242 4.18 -13.24 8.10
N GLN A 243 5.40 -13.79 8.14
CA GLN A 243 6.22 -13.91 6.93
C GLN A 243 5.79 -15.11 6.07
N TYR A 244 4.70 -14.95 5.31
CA TYR A 244 4.29 -15.93 4.30
C TYR A 244 5.32 -15.97 3.15
N PRO A 245 5.80 -17.14 2.68
CA PRO A 245 5.33 -18.50 2.97
C PRO A 245 6.10 -19.25 4.07
N TYR A 246 7.09 -18.63 4.72
CA TYR A 246 7.95 -19.28 5.72
C TYR A 246 7.26 -19.54 7.07
N GLU A 247 6.29 -18.68 7.41
CA GLU A 247 5.44 -18.78 8.59
C GLU A 247 3.99 -18.98 8.15
N LYS A 248 3.24 -19.82 8.89
CA LYS A 248 1.81 -20.03 8.68
C LYS A 248 1.02 -19.75 9.95
N LEU A 249 -0.18 -19.20 9.78
CA LEU A 249 -1.09 -18.89 10.87
C LEU A 249 -1.85 -20.16 11.27
N ILE A 250 -1.84 -20.47 12.57
CA ILE A 250 -2.77 -21.45 13.14
C ILE A 250 -4.13 -20.76 13.22
N ILE A 251 -5.05 -21.22 12.39
CA ILE A 251 -6.43 -20.75 12.37
C ILE A 251 -7.25 -21.38 13.50
N SER A 252 -8.41 -20.80 13.79
CA SER A 252 -9.32 -21.34 14.80
C SER A 252 -9.97 -22.65 14.33
N GLU A 253 -10.31 -23.54 15.26
CA GLU A 253 -11.07 -24.78 14.98
C GLU A 253 -12.41 -24.55 14.25
N ARG A 254 -12.99 -23.34 14.34
CA ARG A 254 -14.24 -22.95 13.65
C ARG A 254 -14.05 -22.43 12.23
N PHE A 255 -12.81 -22.42 11.75
CA PHE A 255 -12.52 -21.95 10.40
C PHE A 255 -13.19 -22.86 9.37
N ARG A 256 -13.67 -22.24 8.29
CA ARG A 256 -14.36 -22.94 7.21
C ARG A 256 -13.40 -23.11 6.04
N GLY A 257 -12.58 -24.16 6.12
CA GLY A 257 -11.62 -24.52 5.08
C GLY A 257 -12.15 -25.60 4.14
N ARG A 258 -11.21 -26.37 3.58
CA ARG A 258 -11.53 -27.56 2.78
C ARG A 258 -12.41 -28.53 3.57
N ILE A 259 -13.31 -29.21 2.87
CA ILE A 259 -14.18 -30.22 3.48
C ILE A 259 -13.47 -31.58 3.46
N HIS A 260 -13.46 -32.25 4.60
CA HIS A 260 -13.07 -33.66 4.72
C HIS A 260 -14.31 -34.56 4.60
N PHE A 261 -14.18 -35.66 3.87
CA PHE A 261 -15.28 -36.59 3.61
C PHE A 261 -14.94 -38.02 4.02
N GLU A 262 -15.73 -38.56 4.94
CA GLU A 262 -15.65 -39.96 5.37
C GLU A 262 -16.59 -40.84 4.54
N PHE A 263 -16.02 -41.59 3.59
CA PHE A 263 -16.78 -42.44 2.67
C PHE A 263 -17.64 -43.49 3.40
N ASP A 264 -17.13 -44.11 4.46
CA ASP A 264 -17.78 -45.22 5.16
C ASP A 264 -19.06 -44.80 5.91
N LYS A 265 -19.17 -43.52 6.28
CA LYS A 265 -20.32 -42.95 7.02
C LYS A 265 -21.43 -42.43 6.11
N CYS A 266 -21.20 -42.30 4.80
CA CYS A 266 -22.17 -41.68 3.90
C CYS A 266 -23.31 -42.66 3.53
N ILE A 267 -24.56 -42.21 3.68
CA ILE A 267 -25.76 -42.98 3.33
C ILE A 267 -26.42 -42.56 2.01
N ALA A 268 -25.76 -41.69 1.22
CA ALA A 268 -26.27 -41.17 -0.06
C ALA A 268 -27.71 -40.60 0.03
N CYS A 269 -27.95 -39.76 1.05
CA CYS A 269 -29.26 -39.13 1.30
C CYS A 269 -29.51 -37.84 0.50
N GLU A 270 -28.48 -37.30 -0.18
CA GLU A 270 -28.52 -36.05 -0.98
C GLU A 270 -28.89 -34.77 -0.21
N VAL A 271 -28.92 -34.81 1.13
CA VAL A 271 -29.22 -33.61 1.94
C VAL A 271 -28.20 -32.50 1.68
N CYS A 272 -26.92 -32.86 1.51
CA CYS A 272 -25.85 -31.90 1.20
C CYS A 272 -26.06 -31.16 -0.13
N VAL A 273 -26.67 -31.80 -1.13
CA VAL A 273 -27.00 -31.17 -2.42
C VAL A 273 -28.12 -30.17 -2.21
N ARG A 274 -29.23 -30.60 -1.59
CA ARG A 274 -30.45 -29.79 -1.41
C ARG A 274 -30.25 -28.55 -0.54
N VAL A 275 -29.30 -28.61 0.39
CA VAL A 275 -29.01 -27.54 1.34
C VAL A 275 -27.94 -26.58 0.80
N CYS A 276 -27.24 -26.96 -0.29
CA CYS A 276 -26.23 -26.12 -0.90
C CYS A 276 -26.90 -24.94 -1.63
N PRO A 277 -26.52 -23.68 -1.35
CA PRO A 277 -27.12 -22.53 -2.03
C PRO A 277 -26.74 -22.42 -3.53
N ILE A 278 -25.74 -23.18 -3.98
CA ILE A 278 -25.19 -23.14 -5.35
C ILE A 278 -25.36 -24.51 -6.05
N ASP A 279 -25.91 -25.53 -5.37
CA ASP A 279 -26.05 -26.89 -5.90
C ASP A 279 -24.73 -27.50 -6.41
N LEU A 280 -23.69 -27.40 -5.59
CA LEU A 280 -22.33 -27.78 -5.96
C LEU A 280 -21.98 -29.28 -5.77
N PRO A 281 -22.36 -29.94 -4.65
CA PRO A 281 -21.99 -31.33 -4.42
C PRO A 281 -22.71 -32.25 -5.41
N VAL A 282 -21.97 -33.17 -6.02
CA VAL A 282 -22.53 -34.21 -6.90
C VAL A 282 -22.46 -35.55 -6.16
N VAL A 283 -23.60 -36.23 -6.04
CA VAL A 283 -23.75 -37.50 -5.32
C VAL A 283 -24.30 -38.56 -6.28
N ASP A 284 -23.46 -39.48 -6.72
CA ASP A 284 -23.88 -40.62 -7.53
C ASP A 284 -24.10 -41.85 -6.64
N TRP A 285 -25.24 -42.52 -6.78
CA TRP A 285 -25.57 -43.72 -6.01
C TRP A 285 -26.27 -44.77 -6.85
N LYS A 286 -26.09 -46.04 -6.45
CA LYS A 286 -26.78 -47.21 -7.01
C LYS A 286 -27.63 -47.86 -5.94
N LEU A 287 -28.87 -48.22 -6.28
CA LEU A 287 -29.71 -49.01 -5.40
C LEU A 287 -29.32 -50.49 -5.52
N GLU A 288 -28.86 -51.09 -4.43
CA GLU A 288 -28.70 -52.54 -4.36
C GLU A 288 -30.07 -53.13 -3.97
N THR A 289 -30.71 -53.82 -4.92
CA THR A 289 -32.07 -54.36 -4.74
C THR A 289 -32.16 -55.39 -3.63
N ASP A 290 -31.07 -56.14 -3.43
CA ASP A 290 -31.01 -57.27 -2.51
C ASP A 290 -31.08 -56.84 -1.04
N ILE A 291 -30.48 -55.68 -0.73
CA ILE A 291 -30.37 -55.13 0.64
C ILE A 291 -31.33 -53.94 0.82
N ARG A 292 -32.03 -53.50 -0.25
CA ARG A 292 -32.83 -52.26 -0.30
C ARG A 292 -32.06 -51.04 0.24
N LYS A 293 -30.74 -51.01 0.03
CA LYS A 293 -29.85 -49.95 0.53
C LYS A 293 -29.21 -49.23 -0.66
N LYS A 294 -29.11 -47.90 -0.56
CA LYS A 294 -28.34 -47.10 -1.51
C LYS A 294 -26.85 -47.28 -1.23
N ARG A 295 -26.09 -47.59 -2.27
CA ARG A 295 -24.63 -47.63 -2.26
C ARG A 295 -24.11 -46.38 -2.97
N LEU A 296 -23.25 -45.61 -2.30
CA LEU A 296 -22.56 -44.47 -2.90
C LEU A 296 -21.55 -44.96 -3.96
N LEU A 297 -21.54 -44.33 -5.13
CA LEU A 297 -20.57 -44.59 -6.20
C LEU A 297 -19.49 -43.51 -6.22
N ASN A 298 -19.91 -42.25 -6.31
CA ASN A 298 -19.03 -41.10 -6.41
C ASN A 298 -19.60 -39.92 -5.62
N TYR A 299 -18.70 -39.17 -5.02
CA TYR A 299 -18.99 -37.88 -4.40
C TYR A 299 -17.93 -36.89 -4.84
N SER A 300 -18.33 -35.76 -5.40
CA SER A 300 -17.40 -34.70 -5.82
C SER A 300 -17.93 -33.31 -5.50
N ILE A 301 -17.00 -32.37 -5.24
CA ILE A 301 -17.29 -30.96 -4.96
C ILE A 301 -16.24 -30.11 -5.67
N ASP A 302 -16.67 -29.05 -6.36
CA ASP A 302 -15.77 -28.07 -7.00
C ASP A 302 -15.48 -26.85 -6.11
N PHE A 303 -14.31 -26.83 -5.48
CA PHE A 303 -13.88 -25.72 -4.61
C PHE A 303 -13.65 -24.40 -5.36
N GLY A 304 -13.56 -24.41 -6.69
CA GLY A 304 -13.47 -23.19 -7.50
C GLY A 304 -14.77 -22.37 -7.51
N ILE A 305 -15.89 -22.95 -7.08
CA ILE A 305 -17.20 -22.29 -7.00
C ILE A 305 -17.72 -22.23 -5.56
N CYS A 306 -17.24 -23.10 -4.67
CA CYS A 306 -17.67 -23.18 -3.28
C CYS A 306 -17.50 -21.84 -2.54
N ILE A 307 -18.57 -21.36 -1.89
CA ILE A 307 -18.55 -20.14 -1.05
C ILE A 307 -18.28 -20.43 0.44
N PHE A 308 -17.91 -21.67 0.79
CA PHE A 308 -17.58 -22.08 2.16
C PHE A 308 -18.64 -21.72 3.22
N CYS A 309 -19.93 -21.87 2.87
CA CYS A 309 -21.04 -21.52 3.76
C CYS A 309 -21.22 -22.46 4.96
N GLY A 310 -20.77 -23.71 4.89
CA GLY A 310 -20.85 -24.70 5.98
C GLY A 310 -22.13 -25.53 6.03
N ASN A 311 -23.18 -25.19 5.26
CA ASN A 311 -24.46 -25.86 5.41
C ASN A 311 -24.42 -27.37 5.09
N CYS A 312 -23.59 -27.82 4.15
CA CYS A 312 -23.45 -29.26 3.85
C CYS A 312 -22.89 -30.07 5.03
N VAL A 313 -22.07 -29.44 5.88
CA VAL A 313 -21.51 -30.04 7.10
C VAL A 313 -22.54 -30.01 8.23
N GLU A 314 -23.19 -28.86 8.44
CA GLU A 314 -24.14 -28.68 9.55
C GLU A 314 -25.41 -29.54 9.41
N TYR A 315 -25.92 -29.73 8.19
CA TYR A 315 -27.14 -30.48 7.93
C TYR A 315 -26.90 -31.97 7.61
N CYS A 316 -25.65 -32.44 7.68
CA CYS A 316 -25.34 -33.83 7.39
C CYS A 316 -25.87 -34.75 8.51
N PRO A 317 -26.81 -35.68 8.25
CA PRO A 317 -27.41 -36.50 9.30
C PRO A 317 -26.43 -37.52 9.90
N THR A 318 -25.40 -37.92 9.17
CA THR A 318 -24.40 -38.91 9.61
C THR A 318 -23.07 -38.29 10.00
N ASN A 319 -22.94 -36.95 9.93
CA ASN A 319 -21.69 -36.23 10.13
C ASN A 319 -20.51 -36.84 9.32
N CYS A 320 -20.76 -37.23 8.07
CA CYS A 320 -19.70 -37.74 7.18
C CYS A 320 -18.85 -36.63 6.56
N LEU A 321 -19.28 -35.37 6.69
CA LEU A 321 -18.56 -34.19 6.21
C LEU A 321 -18.09 -33.39 7.42
N SER A 322 -16.86 -32.90 7.39
CA SER A 322 -16.31 -32.00 8.40
C SER A 322 -15.47 -30.89 7.76
N MET A 323 -15.40 -29.72 8.40
CA MET A 323 -14.51 -28.64 7.97
C MET A 323 -13.09 -28.90 8.47
N THR A 324 -12.09 -28.62 7.63
CA THR A 324 -10.67 -28.67 8.01
C THR A 324 -10.07 -27.27 8.12
N GLU A 325 -8.87 -27.23 8.67
CA GLU A 325 -8.04 -26.03 8.78
C GLU A 325 -7.17 -25.76 7.53
N GLU A 326 -7.47 -26.42 6.41
CA GLU A 326 -6.73 -26.18 5.18
C GLU A 326 -7.38 -25.03 4.41
N TYR A 327 -6.65 -23.92 4.29
CA TYR A 327 -7.07 -22.73 3.53
C TYR A 327 -6.31 -22.54 2.21
N GLU A 328 -5.22 -23.28 1.98
CA GLU A 328 -4.35 -23.14 0.81
C GLU A 328 -4.82 -24.07 -0.32
N LEU A 329 -5.84 -23.64 -1.06
CA LEU A 329 -6.40 -24.39 -2.19
C LEU A 329 -5.87 -23.90 -3.54
N SER A 330 -4.77 -23.14 -3.57
CA SER A 330 -4.23 -22.59 -4.82
C SER A 330 -3.68 -23.68 -5.72
N THR A 331 -4.21 -23.80 -6.93
CA THR A 331 -3.74 -24.71 -7.97
C THR A 331 -3.40 -23.95 -9.25
N TYR A 332 -2.66 -24.57 -10.17
CA TYR A 332 -2.35 -23.97 -11.47
C TYR A 332 -3.51 -24.13 -12.46
N ASP A 333 -4.28 -25.22 -12.35
CA ASP A 333 -5.43 -25.51 -13.18
C ASP A 333 -6.74 -25.52 -12.38
N ARG A 334 -7.80 -24.92 -12.96
CA ARG A 334 -9.13 -24.89 -12.34
C ARG A 334 -9.75 -26.28 -12.17
N HIS A 335 -9.45 -27.21 -13.07
CA HIS A 335 -9.97 -28.58 -13.02
C HIS A 335 -9.46 -29.35 -11.79
N GLU A 336 -8.30 -28.97 -11.26
CA GLU A 336 -7.73 -29.57 -10.05
C GLU A 336 -8.53 -29.20 -8.79
N LEU A 337 -9.35 -28.15 -8.82
CA LEU A 337 -10.22 -27.75 -7.71
C LEU A 337 -11.48 -28.62 -7.57
N ASN A 338 -11.76 -29.48 -8.56
CA ASN A 338 -12.83 -30.47 -8.47
C ASN A 338 -12.34 -31.71 -7.71
N TYR A 339 -12.71 -31.80 -6.44
CA TYR A 339 -12.22 -32.85 -5.56
C TYR A 339 -13.20 -34.02 -5.55
N ASN A 340 -12.70 -35.19 -5.93
CA ASN A 340 -13.41 -36.45 -5.79
C ASN A 340 -13.33 -37.01 -4.37
N GLN A 341 -14.14 -38.03 -4.06
CA GLN A 341 -14.21 -38.68 -2.76
C GLN A 341 -12.85 -39.13 -2.20
N ILE A 342 -11.93 -39.57 -3.07
CA ILE A 342 -10.57 -39.99 -2.67
C ILE A 342 -9.75 -38.78 -2.22
N ALA A 343 -9.86 -37.66 -2.94
CA ALA A 343 -9.19 -36.43 -2.57
C ALA A 343 -9.76 -35.91 -1.24
N LEU A 344 -11.08 -35.84 -1.09
CA LEU A 344 -11.75 -35.38 0.15
C LEU A 344 -11.51 -36.29 1.37
N GLY A 345 -11.31 -37.59 1.15
CA GLY A 345 -11.07 -38.57 2.22
C GLY A 345 -9.66 -38.55 2.81
N ARG A 346 -8.70 -37.86 2.19
CA ARG A 346 -7.38 -37.66 2.80
C ARG A 346 -7.45 -36.48 3.77
N LEU A 347 -7.26 -36.76 5.06
CA LEU A 347 -7.05 -35.70 6.05
C LEU A 347 -5.80 -34.91 5.65
N PRO A 348 -5.90 -33.57 5.56
CA PRO A 348 -4.71 -32.76 5.39
C PRO A 348 -3.81 -32.88 6.62
N MET A 349 -2.50 -32.76 6.39
CA MET A 349 -1.57 -32.54 7.50
C MET A 349 -1.96 -31.24 8.20
N SER A 350 -2.06 -31.26 9.53
CA SER A 350 -2.32 -30.03 10.26
C SER A 350 -1.13 -29.08 10.08
N VAL A 351 -1.38 -27.77 10.13
CA VAL A 351 -0.30 -26.75 10.05
C VAL A 351 0.71 -26.94 11.20
N ILE A 352 0.27 -27.54 12.31
CA ILE A 352 1.09 -27.82 13.50
C ILE A 352 2.09 -28.95 13.26
N ASP A 353 1.73 -29.93 12.43
CA ASP A 353 2.53 -31.14 12.18
C ASP A 353 3.54 -30.98 11.03
N ASP A 354 3.50 -29.86 10.30
CA ASP A 354 4.44 -29.58 9.21
C ASP A 354 5.77 -29.04 9.75
N TYR A 355 6.78 -29.92 9.78
CA TYR A 355 8.13 -29.60 10.27
C TYR A 355 8.90 -28.65 9.35
N THR A 356 8.42 -28.40 8.13
CA THR A 356 9.10 -27.50 7.19
C THR A 356 8.81 -26.02 7.47
N ILE A 357 7.86 -25.74 8.36
CA ILE A 357 7.28 -24.42 8.57
C ILE A 357 7.40 -24.02 10.03
N ARG A 358 7.71 -22.74 10.28
CA ARG A 358 7.64 -22.21 11.63
C ARG A 358 6.20 -21.79 11.94
N THR A 359 5.56 -22.49 12.86
CA THR A 359 4.22 -22.12 13.32
C THR A 359 4.29 -20.96 14.31
N VAL A 360 3.49 -19.92 14.05
CA VAL A 360 3.40 -18.76 14.93
C VAL A 360 2.03 -18.77 15.60
N LEU A 361 2.02 -18.96 16.92
CA LEU A 361 0.84 -18.82 17.78
C LEU A 361 0.50 -17.32 17.99
N ASN A 362 0.32 -16.56 16.91
CA ASN A 362 -0.02 -15.12 16.98
C ASN A 362 -1.53 -14.89 17.07
N SER A 363 -2.20 -15.66 17.92
CA SER A 363 -3.58 -15.38 18.29
C SER A 363 -3.63 -14.84 19.72
N PRO A 364 -3.84 -13.53 19.93
CA PRO A 364 -4.26 -13.02 21.23
C PRO A 364 -5.64 -13.54 21.67
N GLN A 365 -6.34 -14.33 20.83
CA GLN A 365 -7.66 -14.90 21.15
C GLN A 365 -7.61 -16.18 21.99
N ILE A 366 -6.45 -16.86 22.12
CA ILE A 366 -6.35 -18.11 22.91
C ILE A 366 -5.90 -17.83 24.37
N LYS A 367 -5.44 -16.62 24.70
CA LYS A 367 -5.05 -16.25 26.07
C LYS A 367 -6.22 -15.85 26.99
N ARG A 368 -7.47 -16.00 26.57
CA ARG A 368 -8.64 -15.90 27.45
C ARG A 368 -9.49 -17.15 27.25
N GLY A 369 -9.32 -18.10 28.17
CA GLY A 369 -10.25 -19.21 28.35
C GLY A 369 -11.61 -18.76 28.81
#